data_AF-A0A1Q3WV99-F1
#
_entry.id   AF-A0A1Q3WV99-F1
#
_cell.length_a   1.000
_cell.length_b   1.000
_cell.length_c   1.000
_cell.angle_alpha   90.00
_cell.angle_beta   90.00
_cell.angle_gamma   90.00
#
_symmetry.space_group_name_H-M   'P 1'
#
loop_
_entity.id
_entity.type
_entity.pdbx_description
1 polymer ?
#
loop_
_entity_poly.entity_id
_entity_poly.type
_entity_poly.pdbx_seq_one_letter_code
_entity_poly.pdbx_strand_id
1 'polypeptide(L)'
;MIVKLAEGDLKTKFGVFHETLFYNGQNESIALTMGDVAGADDVLCRVHSSCLFGHAFNSIECDCREQMEISQQLIQQAGRGIIIWLDQEGKGNGHFALLKSVEHKRLGLPQADAYEAVGFKKDARNYTPAAEILKALGVRSIYMLTDNPKKVDTLTQHGIQVNGTKAVALP
;
A
#
# COMPACT_ATOMS: atom_id res chain seq x y z
N MET A 1 -5.67 -18.03 -3.47
CA MET A 1 -5.37 -17.78 -4.89
C MET A 1 -6.07 -16.50 -5.26
N ILE A 2 -5.32 -15.48 -5.67
CA ILE A 2 -5.89 -14.21 -6.11
C ILE A 2 -6.40 -14.34 -7.55
N VAL A 3 -7.54 -13.73 -7.85
CA VAL A 3 -8.13 -13.69 -9.19
C VAL A 3 -8.37 -12.25 -9.62
N LYS A 4 -8.18 -11.96 -10.90
CA LYS A 4 -8.57 -10.69 -11.51
C LYS A 4 -10.08 -10.70 -11.75
N LEU A 5 -10.77 -9.64 -11.32
CA LEU A 5 -12.21 -9.48 -11.47
C LEU A 5 -12.59 -8.52 -12.60
N ALA A 6 -11.91 -7.37 -12.68
CA ALA A 6 -12.20 -6.31 -13.64
C ALA A 6 -10.96 -5.45 -13.88
N GLU A 7 -10.98 -4.67 -14.96
CA GLU A 7 -9.95 -3.68 -15.25
C GLU A 7 -10.50 -2.50 -16.06
N GLY A 8 -9.78 -1.38 -16.04
CA GLY A 8 -10.13 -0.17 -16.78
C GLY A 8 -9.09 0.93 -16.60
N ASP A 9 -9.25 2.03 -17.31
CA ASP A 9 -8.31 3.16 -17.20
C ASP A 9 -8.78 4.19 -16.19
N LEU A 10 -7.87 4.59 -15.30
CA LEU A 10 -8.05 5.64 -14.31
C LEU A 10 -7.21 6.86 -14.69
N LYS A 11 -7.89 7.97 -15.03
CA LYS A 11 -7.24 9.27 -15.28
C LYS A 11 -7.04 10.00 -13.96
N THR A 12 -5.79 10.31 -13.64
CA THR A 12 -5.40 11.03 -12.41
C THR A 12 -4.68 12.34 -12.75
N LYS A 13 -4.43 13.17 -11.74
CA LYS A 13 -3.55 14.35 -11.90
C LYS A 13 -2.10 14.00 -12.25
N PHE A 14 -1.72 12.72 -12.14
CA PHE A 14 -0.39 12.19 -12.41
C PHE A 14 -0.34 11.34 -13.68
N GLY A 15 -1.34 11.44 -14.55
CA GLY A 15 -1.43 10.67 -15.79
C GLY A 15 -2.43 9.51 -15.71
N VAL A 16 -2.38 8.64 -16.70
CA VAL A 16 -3.31 7.51 -16.84
C VAL A 16 -2.68 6.27 -16.23
N PHE A 17 -3.39 5.67 -15.28
CA PHE A 17 -3.08 4.34 -14.77
C PHE A 17 -4.07 3.34 -15.36
N HIS A 18 -3.59 2.14 -15.62
CA HIS A 18 -4.46 0.99 -15.81
C HIS A 18 -4.77 0.40 -14.44
N GLU A 19 -6.05 0.37 -14.09
CA GLU A 19 -6.57 -0.19 -12.85
C GLU A 19 -6.97 -1.65 -13.06
N THR A 20 -6.56 -2.52 -12.16
CA THR A 20 -7.01 -3.91 -12.10
C THR A 20 -7.54 -4.24 -10.70
N LEU A 21 -8.77 -4.72 -10.64
CA LEU A 21 -9.40 -5.20 -9.41
C LEU A 21 -9.10 -6.69 -9.23
N PHE A 22 -8.57 -7.04 -8.07
CA PHE A 22 -8.25 -8.39 -7.65
C PHE A 22 -9.09 -8.81 -6.43
N TYR A 23 -9.33 -10.12 -6.30
CA TYR A 23 -10.02 -10.71 -5.15
C TYR A 23 -9.34 -12.01 -4.72
N ASN A 24 -9.13 -12.20 -3.42
CA ASN A 24 -8.46 -13.38 -2.88
C ASN A 24 -9.38 -14.42 -2.25
N GLY A 25 -10.70 -14.24 -2.33
CA GLY A 25 -11.69 -15.06 -1.62
C GLY A 25 -12.18 -14.44 -0.30
N GLN A 26 -11.58 -13.33 0.13
CA GLN A 26 -12.00 -12.61 1.34
C GLN A 26 -12.16 -11.12 1.08
N ASN A 27 -11.16 -10.48 0.48
CA ASN A 27 -11.13 -9.04 0.26
C ASN A 27 -10.74 -8.70 -1.17
N GLU A 28 -11.23 -7.55 -1.61
CA GLU A 28 -10.79 -6.91 -2.84
C GLU A 28 -9.47 -6.15 -2.63
N SER A 29 -8.71 -6.00 -3.70
CA SER A 29 -7.47 -5.24 -3.73
C SER A 29 -7.29 -4.65 -5.11
N ILE A 30 -6.69 -3.46 -5.20
CA ILE A 30 -6.55 -2.75 -6.47
C ILE A 30 -5.07 -2.66 -6.82
N ALA A 31 -4.74 -2.92 -8.08
CA ALA A 31 -3.45 -2.56 -8.67
C ALA A 31 -3.65 -1.41 -9.66
N LEU A 32 -2.85 -0.36 -9.52
CA LEU A 32 -2.72 0.70 -10.52
C LEU A 32 -1.35 0.53 -11.18
N THR A 33 -1.32 0.31 -12.49
CA THR A 33 -0.09 0.19 -13.27
C THR A 33 0.05 1.34 -14.25
N MET A 34 1.25 1.90 -14.36
CA MET A 34 1.63 2.83 -15.42
C MET A 34 2.72 2.19 -16.27
N GLY A 35 2.61 2.32 -17.59
CA GLY A 35 3.52 1.68 -18.54
C GLY A 35 3.39 0.15 -18.53
N ASP A 36 4.22 -0.52 -19.34
CA ASP A 36 4.30 -1.98 -19.34
C ASP A 36 5.17 -2.48 -18.19
N VAL A 37 4.60 -3.26 -17.28
CA VAL A 37 5.28 -3.80 -16.09
C VAL A 37 5.60 -5.29 -16.20
N ALA A 38 4.99 -5.99 -17.16
CA ALA A 38 5.17 -7.43 -17.32
C ALA A 38 6.58 -7.72 -17.86
N GLY A 39 7.30 -8.64 -17.22
CA GLY A 39 8.67 -8.96 -17.59
C GLY A 39 9.67 -7.81 -17.36
N ALA A 40 9.29 -6.71 -16.71
CA ALA A 40 10.20 -5.61 -16.40
C ALA A 40 10.98 -5.87 -15.10
N ASP A 41 12.20 -5.34 -15.03
CA ASP A 41 13.02 -5.28 -13.82
C ASP A 41 12.91 -3.88 -13.16
N ASP A 42 13.20 -3.82 -11.87
CA ASP A 42 13.34 -2.59 -11.07
C ASP A 42 12.13 -1.66 -11.16
N VAL A 43 10.93 -2.23 -11.29
CA VAL A 43 9.69 -1.45 -11.39
C VAL A 43 9.41 -0.75 -10.07
N LEU A 44 9.21 0.57 -10.10
CA LEU A 44 8.81 1.32 -8.92
C LEU A 44 7.49 0.77 -8.37
N CYS A 45 7.47 0.38 -7.10
CA CYS A 45 6.31 -0.28 -6.50
C CYS A 45 5.94 0.33 -5.15
N ARG A 46 4.70 0.78 -5.00
CA ARG A 46 4.13 1.24 -3.72
C ARG A 46 3.04 0.27 -3.25
N VAL A 47 3.24 -0.38 -2.10
CA VAL A 47 2.15 -1.07 -1.40
C VAL A 47 1.52 -0.11 -0.40
N HIS A 48 0.29 0.30 -0.64
CA HIS A 48 -0.46 1.30 0.12
C HIS A 48 -1.58 0.63 0.94
N SER A 49 -1.60 0.89 2.24
CA SER A 49 -2.70 0.46 3.12
C SER A 49 -3.75 1.57 3.18
N SER A 50 -5.03 1.23 3.13
CA SER A 50 -6.11 2.22 3.21
C SER A 50 -6.03 3.08 4.47
N CYS A 51 -6.43 4.34 4.32
CA CYS A 51 -6.55 5.32 5.39
C CYS A 51 -7.67 6.29 5.05
N LEU A 52 -8.85 6.06 5.62
CA LEU A 52 -10.07 6.85 5.41
C LEU A 52 -9.84 8.31 5.77
N PHE A 53 -9.20 8.56 6.91
CA PHE A 53 -8.94 9.91 7.41
C PHE A 53 -8.07 10.72 6.45
N GLY A 54 -6.98 10.14 5.95
CA GLY A 54 -6.09 10.82 5.00
C GLY A 54 -6.73 11.01 3.63
N HIS A 55 -7.31 9.95 3.06
CA HIS A 55 -7.76 9.95 1.66
C HIS A 55 -9.15 10.56 1.44
N ALA A 56 -10.07 10.40 2.40
CA ALA A 56 -11.45 10.89 2.25
C ALA A 56 -11.73 12.17 3.06
N PHE A 57 -11.14 12.30 4.26
CA PHE A 57 -11.49 13.40 5.19
C PHE A 57 -10.41 14.47 5.32
N ASN A 58 -9.35 14.40 4.53
CA ASN A 58 -8.29 15.40 4.50
C ASN A 58 -7.60 15.62 5.86
N SER A 59 -7.53 14.58 6.70
CA SER A 59 -6.88 14.65 8.01
C SER A 59 -5.40 15.02 7.86
N ILE A 60 -4.93 15.86 8.79
CA ILE A 60 -3.52 16.27 8.93
C ILE A 60 -2.77 15.44 9.98
N GLU A 61 -3.43 14.45 10.59
CA GLU A 61 -2.85 13.62 11.66
C GLU A 61 -1.93 12.51 11.12
N CYS A 62 -1.91 12.32 9.80
CA CYS A 62 -1.05 11.36 9.11
C CYS A 62 -0.69 11.90 7.73
N ASP A 63 0.34 11.33 7.13
CA ASP A 63 0.87 11.66 5.81
C ASP A 63 0.40 10.67 4.71
N CYS A 64 -0.64 9.88 4.97
CA CYS A 64 -1.05 8.79 4.07
C CYS A 64 -1.44 9.29 2.68
N ARG A 65 -2.13 10.43 2.59
CA ARG A 65 -2.53 11.05 1.32
C ARG A 65 -1.29 11.55 0.56
N GLU A 66 -0.42 12.26 1.26
CA GLU A 66 0.82 12.82 0.73
C GLU A 66 1.74 11.71 0.20
N GLN A 67 1.88 10.60 0.93
CA GLN A 67 2.66 9.45 0.47
C GLN A 67 2.06 8.81 -0.80
N MET A 68 0.74 8.80 -0.96
CA MET A 68 0.09 8.35 -2.20
C MET A 68 0.39 9.29 -3.37
N GLU A 69 0.31 10.60 -3.13
CA GLU A 69 0.61 11.61 -4.14
C GLU A 69 2.06 11.54 -4.61
N ILE A 70 3.03 11.51 -3.68
CA ILE A 70 4.45 11.39 -4.01
C ILE A 70 4.71 10.09 -4.76
N SER A 71 4.08 8.98 -4.38
CA SER A 71 4.25 7.70 -5.08
C SER A 71 3.78 7.78 -6.53
N GLN A 72 2.60 8.38 -6.78
CA GLN A 72 2.11 8.59 -8.14
C GLN A 72 3.00 9.54 -8.94
N GLN A 73 3.53 10.62 -8.34
CA GLN A 73 4.48 11.52 -9.00
C GLN A 73 5.77 10.81 -9.41
N LEU A 74 6.36 10.02 -8.51
CA LEU A 74 7.59 9.27 -8.81
C LEU A 74 7.36 8.25 -9.94
N ILE A 75 6.22 7.56 -9.92
CA ILE A 75 5.85 6.61 -10.97
C ILE A 75 5.61 7.32 -12.31
N GLN A 76 4.93 8.48 -12.30
CA GLN A 76 4.75 9.31 -13.47
C GLN A 76 6.09 9.75 -14.07
N GLN A 77 7.02 10.22 -13.25
CA GLN A 77 8.36 10.64 -13.68
C GLN A 77 9.16 9.48 -14.27
N ALA A 78 9.02 8.28 -13.73
CA ALA A 78 9.66 7.08 -14.27
C ALA A 78 8.98 6.54 -15.54
N GLY A 79 7.73 6.93 -15.80
CA GLY A 79 6.91 6.40 -16.90
C GLY A 79 6.48 4.93 -16.73
N ARG A 80 6.87 4.29 -15.63
CA ARG A 80 6.60 2.89 -15.33
C ARG A 80 6.52 2.67 -13.82
N GLY A 81 5.47 1.99 -13.36
CA GLY A 81 5.34 1.66 -11.94
C GLY A 81 4.02 1.02 -11.55
N ILE A 82 3.96 0.57 -10.29
CA ILE A 82 2.83 -0.15 -9.70
C ILE A 82 2.46 0.49 -8.35
N ILE A 83 1.17 0.70 -8.12
CA ILE A 83 0.61 0.97 -6.79
C ILE A 83 -0.37 -0.15 -6.46
N ILE A 84 -0.19 -0.80 -5.32
CA ILE A 84 -1.13 -1.80 -4.80
C ILE A 84 -1.86 -1.19 -3.62
N TRP A 85 -3.17 -1.01 -3.75
CA TRP A 85 -4.04 -0.60 -2.66
C TRP A 85 -4.64 -1.82 -1.97
N LEU A 86 -4.43 -1.88 -0.66
CA LEU A 86 -4.97 -2.92 0.21
C LEU A 86 -5.88 -2.26 1.24
N ASP A 87 -7.12 -2.75 1.36
CA ASP A 87 -8.03 -2.26 2.39
C ASP A 87 -7.70 -2.87 3.76
N GLN A 88 -6.95 -2.11 4.56
CA GLN A 88 -6.42 -2.55 5.86
C GLN A 88 -6.17 -1.35 6.77
N GLU A 89 -7.25 -0.59 6.98
CA GLU A 89 -7.36 0.55 7.88
C GLU A 89 -6.79 0.27 9.27
N GLY A 90 -6.26 1.30 9.93
CA GLY A 90 -5.84 1.20 11.33
C GLY A 90 -4.72 0.16 11.56
N LYS A 91 -3.79 0.04 10.61
CA LYS A 91 -2.78 -1.03 10.57
C LYS A 91 -3.40 -2.44 10.59
N GLY A 92 -4.48 -2.63 9.84
CA GLY A 92 -5.22 -3.88 9.75
C GLY A 92 -6.08 -4.22 10.96
N ASN A 93 -6.16 -3.35 11.98
CA ASN A 93 -7.07 -3.51 13.12
C ASN A 93 -8.47 -2.91 12.84
N GLY A 94 -8.63 -2.20 11.73
CA GLY A 94 -9.88 -1.56 11.34
C GLY A 94 -10.16 -0.25 12.08
N HIS A 95 -11.21 0.42 11.64
CA HIS A 95 -11.57 1.76 12.11
C HIS A 95 -12.01 1.78 13.59
N PHE A 96 -12.67 0.71 14.05
CA PHE A 96 -13.09 0.58 15.43
C PHE A 96 -11.90 0.63 16.41
N ALA A 97 -10.81 -0.08 16.10
CA ALA A 97 -9.60 -0.06 16.91
C ALA A 97 -8.97 1.34 16.93
N LEU A 98 -8.97 2.05 15.78
CA LEU A 98 -8.48 3.41 15.67
C LEU A 98 -9.20 4.33 16.66
N LEU A 99 -10.54 4.35 16.62
CA LEU A 99 -11.36 5.18 17.51
C LEU A 99 -11.21 4.79 18.98
N LYS A 100 -11.17 3.49 19.29
CA LYS A 100 -11.00 3.01 20.68
C LYS A 100 -9.65 3.44 21.26
N SER A 101 -8.61 3.58 20.43
CA SER A 101 -7.25 3.94 20.86
C SER A 101 -7.02 5.45 21.06
N VAL A 102 -8.00 6.31 20.74
CA VAL A 102 -7.84 7.78 20.71
C VAL A 102 -7.39 8.35 22.05
N GLU A 103 -7.96 7.89 23.17
CA GLU A 103 -7.56 8.42 24.49
C GLU A 103 -6.09 8.11 24.80
N HIS A 104 -5.60 6.92 24.44
CA HIS A 104 -4.19 6.57 24.58
C HIS A 104 -3.29 7.42 23.67
N LYS A 105 -3.77 7.73 22.46
CA LYS A 105 -3.06 8.64 21.55
C LYS A 105 -2.97 10.07 22.11
N ARG A 106 -4.03 10.57 22.75
CA ARG A 106 -4.02 11.88 23.42
C ARG A 106 -3.03 11.93 24.59
N LEU A 107 -2.78 10.80 25.23
CA LEU A 107 -1.75 10.65 26.25
C LEU A 107 -0.32 10.52 25.69
N GLY A 108 -0.15 10.68 24.37
CA GLY A 108 1.16 10.70 23.70
C GLY A 108 1.70 9.33 23.30
N LEU A 109 0.93 8.25 23.46
CA LEU A 109 1.40 6.93 23.05
C LEU A 109 1.59 6.86 21.52
N PRO A 110 2.64 6.19 21.04
CA PRO A 110 2.71 5.80 19.63
C PRO A 110 1.47 4.97 19.25
N GLN A 111 1.01 5.10 18.00
CA GLN A 111 -0.23 4.44 17.54
C GLN A 111 -0.20 2.91 17.75
N ALA A 112 0.96 2.28 17.56
CA ALA A 112 1.13 0.85 17.78
C ALA A 112 0.85 0.44 19.23
N ASP A 113 1.34 1.24 20.19
CA ASP A 113 1.17 0.96 21.62
C ASP A 113 -0.25 1.33 22.10
N ALA A 114 -0.84 2.37 21.51
CA ALA A 114 -2.23 2.71 21.76
C ALA A 114 -3.20 1.59 21.33
N TYR A 115 -2.89 0.86 20.24
CA TYR A 115 -3.66 -0.34 19.85
C TYR A 115 -3.53 -1.48 20.85
N GLU A 116 -2.31 -1.75 21.31
CA GLU A 116 -2.05 -2.81 22.29
C GLU A 116 -2.80 -2.53 23.60
N ALA A 117 -2.79 -1.28 24.07
CA ALA A 117 -3.48 -0.86 25.29
C ALA A 117 -5.00 -1.12 25.26
N VAL A 118 -5.62 -1.17 24.07
CA VAL A 118 -7.06 -1.43 23.91
C VAL A 118 -7.40 -2.83 23.39
N GLY A 119 -6.41 -3.74 23.38
CA GLY A 119 -6.58 -5.16 23.09
C GLY A 119 -6.36 -5.56 21.62
N PHE A 120 -5.70 -4.73 20.82
CA PHE A 120 -5.42 -4.99 19.40
C PHE A 120 -3.93 -5.23 19.14
N LYS A 121 -3.58 -5.71 17.94
CA LYS A 121 -2.18 -5.93 17.57
C LYS A 121 -1.51 -4.58 17.23
N LYS A 122 -0.22 -4.45 17.51
CA LYS A 122 0.58 -3.30 17.07
C LYS A 122 0.53 -3.07 15.56
N ASP A 123 0.49 -4.18 14.80
CA ASP A 123 0.36 -4.19 13.34
C ASP A 123 -0.26 -5.52 12.88
N ALA A 124 -1.55 -5.50 12.56
CA ALA A 124 -2.32 -6.64 12.05
C ALA A 124 -2.29 -6.77 10.52
N ARG A 125 -1.53 -5.94 9.80
CA ARG A 125 -1.49 -5.93 8.33
C ARG A 125 -0.95 -7.23 7.76
N ASN A 126 -1.52 -7.60 6.62
CA ASN A 126 -1.11 -8.73 5.79
C ASN A 126 -0.77 -8.24 4.38
N TYR A 127 0.49 -8.42 3.96
CA TYR A 127 0.95 -8.01 2.63
C TYR A 127 1.04 -9.16 1.62
N THR A 128 0.60 -10.37 2.00
CA THR A 128 0.51 -11.53 1.09
C THR A 128 -0.28 -11.21 -0.19
N PRO A 129 -1.44 -10.52 -0.14
CA PRO A 129 -2.16 -10.18 -1.37
C PRO A 129 -1.33 -9.33 -2.34
N ALA A 130 -0.47 -8.43 -1.84
CA ALA A 130 0.40 -7.64 -2.70
C ALA A 130 1.43 -8.52 -3.43
N ALA A 131 2.00 -9.53 -2.76
CA ALA A 131 2.90 -10.47 -3.41
C ALA A 131 2.18 -11.30 -4.47
N GLU A 132 0.96 -11.77 -4.20
CA GLU A 132 0.15 -12.50 -5.18
C GLU A 132 -0.20 -11.64 -6.40
N ILE A 133 -0.57 -10.37 -6.19
CA ILE A 133 -0.82 -9.40 -7.27
C ILE A 133 0.43 -9.20 -8.12
N LEU A 134 1.60 -8.97 -7.51
CA LEU A 134 2.83 -8.74 -8.27
C LEU A 134 3.22 -9.94 -9.13
N LYS A 135 3.01 -11.16 -8.64
CA LYS A 135 3.18 -12.38 -9.45
C LYS A 135 2.19 -12.42 -10.60
N ALA A 136 0.92 -12.08 -10.36
CA ALA A 136 -0.10 -12.05 -11.40
C ALA A 136 0.19 -10.99 -12.49
N LEU A 137 0.80 -9.86 -12.10
CA LEU A 137 1.26 -8.81 -13.03
C LEU A 137 2.54 -9.22 -13.79
N GLY A 138 3.24 -10.29 -13.38
CA GLY A 138 4.38 -10.84 -14.11
C GLY A 138 5.65 -9.98 -14.06
N VAL A 139 5.81 -9.11 -13.06
CA VAL A 139 7.03 -8.31 -12.88
C VAL A 139 8.20 -9.20 -12.44
N ARG A 140 9.42 -8.95 -12.95
CA ARG A 140 10.62 -9.71 -12.57
C ARG A 140 11.23 -9.22 -11.26
N SER A 141 11.38 -7.90 -11.10
CA SER A 141 11.81 -7.30 -9.84
C SER A 141 11.21 -5.92 -9.62
N ILE A 142 11.19 -5.50 -8.35
CA ILE A 142 10.66 -4.19 -7.95
C ILE A 142 11.67 -3.39 -7.14
N TYR A 143 11.51 -2.07 -7.22
CA TYR A 143 12.15 -1.11 -6.33
C TYR A 143 11.07 -0.44 -5.47
N MET A 144 11.08 -0.70 -4.16
CA MET A 144 9.94 -0.37 -3.31
C MET A 144 9.95 1.07 -2.79
N LEU A 145 8.80 1.72 -2.85
CA LEU A 145 8.53 3.03 -2.28
C LEU A 145 8.00 2.88 -0.84
N THR A 146 8.89 2.51 0.09
CA THR A 146 8.53 2.29 1.51
C THR A 146 9.72 2.45 2.46
N ASP A 147 9.39 2.77 3.70
CA ASP A 147 10.23 2.75 4.90
C ASP A 147 9.94 1.55 5.84
N ASN A 148 8.94 0.72 5.50
CA ASN A 148 8.46 -0.34 6.37
C ASN A 148 9.13 -1.68 6.03
N PRO A 149 10.08 -2.19 6.84
CA PRO A 149 10.79 -3.43 6.56
C PRO A 149 9.84 -4.63 6.48
N LYS A 150 8.74 -4.65 7.27
CA LYS A 150 7.76 -5.75 7.25
C LYS A 150 7.16 -5.97 5.86
N LYS A 151 7.00 -4.91 5.05
CA LYS A 151 6.50 -5.03 3.68
C LYS A 151 7.51 -5.76 2.80
N VAL A 152 8.77 -5.31 2.85
CA VAL A 152 9.88 -5.90 2.10
C VAL A 152 10.03 -7.37 2.46
N ASP A 153 10.12 -7.68 3.75
CA ASP A 153 10.27 -9.05 4.24
C ASP A 153 9.14 -9.96 3.77
N THR A 154 7.88 -9.50 3.87
CA THR A 154 6.73 -10.29 3.43
C THR A 154 6.80 -10.58 1.93
N LEU A 155 7.11 -9.57 1.11
CA LEU A 155 7.20 -9.71 -0.34
C LEU A 155 8.34 -10.67 -0.75
N THR A 156 9.52 -10.51 -0.16
CA THR A 156 10.68 -11.36 -0.42
C THR A 156 10.43 -12.80 0.02
N GLN A 157 9.81 -13.03 1.19
CA GLN A 157 9.42 -14.38 1.63
C GLN A 157 8.43 -15.05 0.68
N HIS A 158 7.60 -14.26 -0.01
CA HIS A 158 6.70 -14.76 -1.04
C HIS A 158 7.37 -14.86 -2.42
N GLY A 159 8.68 -14.68 -2.54
CA GLY A 159 9.42 -14.86 -3.78
C GLY A 159 9.39 -13.67 -4.74
N ILE A 160 9.02 -12.48 -4.26
CA ILE A 160 9.18 -11.24 -5.03
C ILE A 160 10.62 -10.76 -4.89
N GLN A 161 11.28 -10.52 -6.03
CA GLN A 161 12.61 -9.92 -6.04
C GLN A 161 12.52 -8.41 -5.75
N VAL A 162 12.96 -8.00 -4.57
CA VAL A 162 13.03 -6.59 -4.15
C VAL A 162 14.48 -6.14 -4.22
N ASN A 163 14.83 -5.32 -5.21
CA ASN A 163 16.21 -4.90 -5.48
C ASN A 163 16.63 -3.67 -4.66
N GLY A 164 15.68 -2.98 -4.03
CA GLY A 164 15.97 -1.85 -3.16
C GLY A 164 14.72 -1.15 -2.64
N THR A 165 14.94 -0.16 -1.78
CA THR A 165 13.88 0.66 -1.19
C THR A 165 14.24 2.14 -1.27
N LYS A 166 13.25 2.98 -1.53
CA LYS A 166 13.34 4.44 -1.38
C LYS A 166 12.22 4.90 -0.45
N ALA A 167 12.58 5.71 0.53
CA ALA A 167 11.60 6.32 1.42
C ALA A 167 10.68 7.27 0.63
N VAL A 168 9.40 7.27 0.99
CA VAL A 168 8.41 8.24 0.52
C VAL A 168 8.27 9.28 1.62
N ALA A 169 9.28 10.14 1.75
CA ALA A 169 9.28 11.20 2.74
C ALA A 169 8.75 12.49 2.13
N LEU A 170 7.98 13.23 2.92
CA LEU A 170 7.79 14.66 2.68
C LEU A 170 9.15 15.36 2.83
N PRO A 171 9.49 16.33 1.96
CA PRO A 171 10.68 17.15 2.12
C PRO A 171 10.67 17.96 3.42
#